data_AF-W2SUW5-F1
#
_entry.id   AF-W2SUW5-F1
#
_cell.length_a   1.000
_cell.length_b   1.000
_cell.length_c   1.000
_cell.angle_alpha   90.00
_cell.angle_beta   90.00
_cell.angle_gamma   90.00
#
_symmetry.space_group_name_H-M   'P 1'
#
loop_
_entity.id
_entity.type
_entity.pdbx_description
1 polymer ?
#
loop_
_entity_poly.entity_id
_entity_poly.type
_entity_poly.pdbx_seq_one_letter_code
_entity_poly.pdbx_strand_id
1 'polypeptide(L)'
;VTMRDKLWRALNGFLCVYKPVDLSMTGLKKQIVKRICTEGNEVVGIPRIPTIKLPIVEPHEESGALMVVGEREIQDYTQHPLVYGEAFRPEDIRLEEVHYMESTSSGVCLFALNEECERIPEILSHSWVNNYRLEGVFGRETNKHKIKARVTLKADYDHVTRHKLEKLITRVESEYRRAAFQAAEVDIQVNVS
;
A
#
# COMPACT_ATOMS: atom_id res chain seq x y z
N VAL A 1 -9.42 -18.37 -18.34
CA VAL A 1 -8.86 -17.42 -17.35
C VAL A 1 -7.36 -17.43 -17.52
N THR A 2 -6.79 -16.33 -18.02
CA THR A 2 -5.35 -16.25 -18.26
C THR A 2 -4.59 -16.18 -16.93
N MET A 3 -3.30 -16.54 -16.91
CA MET A 3 -2.46 -16.45 -15.70
C MET A 3 -2.45 -15.02 -15.14
N ARG A 4 -2.45 -14.02 -16.04
CA ARG A 4 -2.60 -12.61 -15.72
C ARG A 4 -3.85 -12.34 -14.88
N ASP A 5 -5.02 -12.82 -15.30
CA ASP A 5 -6.29 -12.55 -14.59
C ASP A 5 -6.28 -13.12 -13.17
N LYS A 6 -5.65 -14.28 -12.97
CA LYS A 6 -5.52 -14.90 -11.65
C LYS A 6 -4.63 -14.07 -10.74
N LEU A 7 -3.47 -13.64 -11.25
CA LEU A 7 -2.55 -12.76 -10.51
C LEU A 7 -3.19 -11.41 -10.20
N TRP A 8 -3.91 -10.82 -11.16
CA TRP A 8 -4.59 -9.53 -10.96
C TRP A 8 -5.62 -9.59 -9.84
N ARG A 9 -6.45 -10.65 -9.79
CA ARG A 9 -7.40 -10.84 -8.69
C ARG A 9 -6.70 -11.02 -7.33
N ALA A 10 -5.54 -11.68 -7.31
CA ALA A 10 -4.76 -11.84 -6.08
C ALA A 10 -4.13 -10.52 -5.59
N LEU A 11 -3.95 -9.55 -6.49
CA LEU A 11 -3.47 -8.20 -6.14
C LEU A 11 -4.60 -7.28 -5.63
N ASN A 12 -5.85 -7.71 -5.59
CA ASN A 12 -6.93 -6.95 -4.95
C ASN A 12 -7.07 -7.44 -3.51
N GLY A 13 -6.43 -6.74 -2.57
CA GLY A 13 -6.34 -7.23 -1.19
C GLY A 13 -5.57 -6.30 -0.26
N PHE A 14 -5.33 -6.81 0.96
CA PHE A 14 -4.46 -6.16 1.93
C PHE A 14 -3.13 -6.89 2.04
N LEU A 15 -2.05 -6.11 2.18
CA LEU A 15 -0.69 -6.60 2.33
C LEU A 15 -0.12 -6.14 3.67
N CYS A 16 0.33 -7.10 4.46
CA CYS A 16 0.99 -6.86 5.74
C CYS A 16 2.51 -7.00 5.57
N VAL A 17 3.25 -5.89 5.69
CA VAL A 17 4.70 -5.85 5.43
C VAL A 17 5.44 -5.27 6.63
N TYR A 18 6.59 -5.87 6.95
CA TYR A 18 7.51 -5.27 7.92
C TYR A 18 8.34 -4.15 7.27
N LYS A 19 8.20 -2.92 7.79
CA LYS A 19 8.99 -1.77 7.40
C LYS A 19 10.24 -1.66 8.29
N PRO A 20 11.45 -1.71 7.71
CA PRO A 20 12.69 -1.47 8.47
C PRO A 20 12.85 0.01 8.86
N VAL A 21 13.74 0.26 9.83
CA VAL A 21 14.19 1.60 10.21
C VAL A 21 14.90 2.25 9.01
N ASP A 22 14.82 3.58 8.92
CA ASP A 22 15.43 4.44 7.89
C ASP A 22 14.85 4.30 6.47
N LEU A 23 13.88 3.41 6.24
CA LEU A 23 13.13 3.37 5.00
C LEU A 23 11.92 4.31 5.08
N SER A 24 11.66 5.12 4.04
CA SER A 24 10.43 5.90 3.97
C SER A 24 9.25 5.05 3.49
N MET A 25 8.02 5.41 3.87
CA MET A 25 6.82 4.74 3.35
C MET A 25 6.76 4.77 1.83
N THR A 26 7.05 5.93 1.23
CA THR A 26 7.13 6.09 -0.23
C THR A 26 8.19 5.17 -0.86
N GLY A 27 9.34 5.02 -0.21
CA GLY A 27 10.39 4.10 -0.65
C GLY A 27 9.95 2.65 -0.61
N LEU A 28 9.29 2.23 0.48
CA LEU A 28 8.75 0.89 0.63
C LEU A 28 7.68 0.59 -0.43
N LYS A 29 6.73 1.52 -0.65
CA LYS A 29 5.72 1.39 -1.70
C LYS A 29 6.34 1.18 -3.08
N LYS A 30 7.32 2.02 -3.45
CA LYS A 30 8.04 1.89 -4.73
C LYS A 30 8.73 0.54 -4.87
N GLN A 31 9.33 0.00 -3.81
CA GLN A 31 9.95 -1.32 -3.83
C GLN A 31 8.92 -2.44 -4.03
N ILE A 32 7.79 -2.37 -3.33
CA ILE A 32 6.70 -3.35 -3.45
C ILE A 32 6.14 -3.33 -4.88
N VAL A 33 5.75 -2.16 -5.39
CA VAL A 33 5.20 -2.03 -6.74
C VAL A 33 6.21 -2.50 -7.79
N LYS A 34 7.48 -2.10 -7.67
CA LYS A 34 8.53 -2.55 -8.59
C LYS A 34 8.66 -4.07 -8.62
N ARG A 35 8.67 -4.72 -7.45
CA ARG A 35 8.76 -6.19 -7.37
C ARG A 35 7.54 -6.87 -7.99
N ILE A 36 6.32 -6.37 -7.71
CA ILE A 36 5.09 -6.89 -8.30
C ILE A 36 5.14 -6.79 -9.83
N CYS A 37 5.58 -5.65 -10.38
CA CYS A 37 5.72 -5.50 -11.83
C CYS A 37 6.76 -6.47 -12.40
N THR A 38 7.98 -6.49 -11.86
CA THR A 38 9.07 -7.32 -12.38
C THR A 38 8.71 -8.81 -12.31
N GLU A 39 8.38 -9.31 -11.12
CA GLU A 39 8.09 -10.75 -10.91
C GLU A 39 6.76 -11.15 -11.58
N GLY A 40 5.75 -10.27 -11.57
CA GLY A 40 4.48 -10.51 -12.24
C GLY A 40 4.62 -10.62 -13.75
N ASN A 41 5.44 -9.75 -14.37
CA ASN A 41 5.70 -9.78 -15.81
C ASN A 41 6.55 -11.00 -16.21
N GLU A 42 7.50 -11.42 -15.36
CA GLU A 42 8.27 -12.65 -15.57
C GLU A 42 7.36 -13.90 -15.58
N VAL A 43 6.40 -13.99 -14.65
CA VAL A 43 5.47 -15.13 -14.55
C VAL A 43 4.46 -15.14 -15.69
N VAL A 44 3.96 -13.98 -16.12
CA VAL A 44 3.04 -13.90 -17.26
C VAL A 44 3.75 -14.16 -18.58
N GLY A 45 5.01 -13.74 -18.68
CA GLY A 45 5.80 -13.82 -19.91
C GLY A 45 5.22 -12.96 -21.03
N ILE A 46 5.64 -13.24 -22.26
CA ILE A 46 5.16 -12.51 -23.44
C ILE A 46 3.73 -12.98 -23.77
N PRO A 47 2.73 -12.08 -23.76
CA PRO A 47 1.36 -12.43 -24.16
C PRO A 47 1.33 -13.02 -25.57
N ARG A 48 0.53 -14.07 -25.77
CA ARG A 48 0.24 -14.56 -27.12
C ARG A 48 -0.64 -13.52 -27.83
N ILE A 49 -0.14 -12.99 -28.95
CA ILE A 49 -0.87 -12.04 -29.79
C ILE A 49 -1.98 -12.80 -30.50
N PRO A 50 -3.25 -12.42 -30.33
CA PRO A 50 -4.35 -13.06 -31.04
C PRO A 50 -4.29 -12.76 -32.53
N THR A 51 -4.99 -13.59 -33.31
CA THR A 51 -5.11 -13.44 -34.75
C THR A 51 -6.44 -12.77 -35.05
N ILE A 52 -6.42 -11.78 -35.96
CA ILE A 52 -7.61 -11.13 -36.51
C ILE A 52 -7.77 -11.50 -37.98
N LYS A 53 -9.02 -11.72 -38.38
CA LYS A 53 -9.40 -11.94 -39.78
C LYS A 53 -9.67 -10.61 -40.44
N LEU A 54 -8.91 -10.28 -41.49
CA LEU A 54 -9.12 -9.10 -42.30
C LEU A 54 -9.66 -9.48 -43.68
N PRO A 55 -10.68 -8.77 -44.19
CA PRO A 55 -11.17 -9.00 -45.55
C PRO A 55 -10.09 -8.61 -46.56
N ILE A 56 -9.86 -9.49 -47.54
CA ILE A 56 -9.04 -9.20 -48.72
C ILE A 56 -9.96 -8.49 -49.71
N VAL A 57 -9.60 -7.26 -50.09
CA VAL A 57 -10.39 -6.44 -51.01
C VAL A 57 -9.63 -6.31 -52.33
N GLU A 58 -10.26 -6.74 -53.41
CA GLU A 58 -9.73 -6.62 -54.77
C GLU A 58 -10.76 -5.93 -55.68
N PRO A 59 -10.30 -5.17 -56.69
CA PRO A 59 -11.19 -4.53 -57.65
C PRO A 59 -11.82 -5.58 -58.59
N HIS A 60 -13.13 -5.48 -58.80
CA HIS A 60 -13.88 -6.29 -59.74
C HIS A 60 -13.43 -6.03 -61.19
N GLU A 61 -13.14 -7.10 -61.94
CA GLU A 61 -12.45 -7.05 -63.24
C GLU A 61 -13.11 -6.12 -64.28
N GLU A 62 -14.44 -6.01 -64.29
CA GLU A 62 -15.17 -5.20 -65.27
C GLU A 62 -15.62 -3.82 -64.78
N SER A 63 -15.90 -3.67 -63.48
CA SER A 63 -16.56 -2.47 -62.93
C SER A 63 -15.64 -1.61 -62.07
N GLY A 64 -14.46 -2.14 -61.69
CA GLY A 64 -13.53 -1.50 -60.77
C GLY A 64 -14.06 -1.37 -59.32
N ALA A 65 -15.26 -1.90 -59.03
CA ALA A 65 -15.84 -1.86 -57.70
C ALA A 65 -15.06 -2.77 -56.74
N LEU A 66 -14.80 -2.30 -55.52
CA LEU A 66 -14.10 -3.08 -54.50
C LEU A 66 -14.98 -4.24 -54.03
N MET A 67 -14.54 -5.48 -54.25
CA MET A 67 -15.18 -6.69 -53.72
C MET A 67 -14.28 -7.37 -52.68
N VAL A 68 -14.92 -7.95 -51.67
CA VAL A 68 -14.24 -8.82 -50.70
C VAL A 68 -14.13 -10.21 -51.31
N VAL A 69 -12.90 -10.65 -51.60
CA VAL A 69 -12.59 -11.93 -52.27
C VAL A 69 -12.16 -13.02 -51.31
N GLY A 70 -11.90 -12.69 -50.04
CA GLY A 70 -11.55 -13.66 -49.02
C GLY A 70 -11.22 -13.01 -47.68
N GLU A 71 -10.70 -13.81 -46.77
CA GLU A 71 -10.26 -13.38 -45.45
C GLU A 71 -8.80 -13.83 -45.22
N ARG A 72 -7.97 -12.94 -44.69
CA ARG A 72 -6.60 -13.24 -44.27
C ARG A 72 -6.52 -13.20 -42.75
N GLU A 73 -5.97 -14.26 -42.16
CA GLU A 73 -5.60 -14.27 -40.76
C GLU A 73 -4.24 -13.60 -40.57
N ILE A 74 -4.21 -12.53 -39.78
CA ILE A 74 -2.98 -11.83 -39.40
C ILE A 74 -2.91 -11.66 -37.90
N GLN A 75 -1.71 -11.44 -37.36
CA GLN A 75 -1.57 -11.05 -35.97
C GLN A 75 -2.23 -9.69 -35.75
N ASP A 76 -3.04 -9.61 -34.69
CA ASP A 76 -3.61 -8.34 -34.24
C ASP A 76 -2.53 -7.54 -33.52
N TYR A 77 -1.77 -6.76 -34.29
CA TYR A 77 -0.69 -5.92 -33.76
C TYR A 77 -1.19 -4.84 -32.81
N THR A 78 -2.49 -4.53 -32.78
CA THR A 78 -3.00 -3.62 -31.75
C THR A 78 -2.67 -4.21 -30.39
N GLN A 79 -2.89 -5.51 -30.18
CA GLN A 79 -2.65 -6.26 -28.93
C GLN A 79 -1.19 -6.64 -28.69
N HIS A 80 -0.25 -6.09 -29.46
CA HIS A 80 1.17 -6.37 -29.28
C HIS A 80 1.73 -5.68 -28.01
N PRO A 81 2.61 -6.32 -27.23
CA PRO A 81 3.21 -5.71 -26.02
C PRO A 81 3.96 -4.40 -26.28
N LEU A 82 4.52 -4.23 -27.48
CA LEU A 82 5.15 -2.96 -27.90
C LEU A 82 4.15 -1.81 -28.08
N VAL A 83 2.85 -2.09 -28.13
CA VAL A 83 1.77 -1.11 -28.25
C VAL A 83 1.09 -0.89 -26.91
N TYR A 84 0.63 -1.95 -26.23
CA TYR A 84 -0.08 -1.84 -24.95
C TYR A 84 0.83 -1.82 -23.70
N GLY A 85 2.10 -2.19 -23.83
CA GLY A 85 3.03 -2.36 -22.72
C GLY A 85 3.00 -3.74 -22.07
N GLU A 86 3.70 -3.87 -20.94
CA GLU A 86 3.78 -5.11 -20.17
C GLU A 86 2.47 -5.44 -19.45
N ALA A 87 2.36 -6.65 -18.89
CA ALA A 87 1.14 -7.11 -18.25
C ALA A 87 0.81 -6.35 -16.95
N PHE A 88 1.83 -6.00 -16.18
CA PHE A 88 1.75 -5.20 -14.97
C PHE A 88 2.62 -3.96 -15.13
N ARG A 89 2.00 -2.79 -15.09
CA ARG A 89 2.73 -1.52 -15.09
C ARG A 89 2.57 -0.82 -13.75
N PRO A 90 3.57 -0.05 -13.29
CA PRO A 90 3.49 0.65 -12.00
C PRO A 90 2.25 1.55 -11.88
N GLU A 91 1.84 2.19 -12.98
CA GLU A 91 0.66 3.05 -13.07
C GLU A 91 -0.67 2.31 -12.90
N ASP A 92 -0.72 1.02 -13.19
CA ASP A 92 -1.93 0.21 -13.04
C ASP A 92 -2.11 -0.25 -11.58
N ILE A 93 -1.05 -0.21 -10.75
CA ILE A 93 -1.05 -0.73 -9.38
C ILE A 93 -1.23 0.42 -8.39
N ARG A 94 -2.37 0.45 -7.69
CA ARG A 94 -2.57 1.36 -6.55
C ARG A 94 -2.12 0.67 -5.27
N LEU A 95 -1.33 1.39 -4.46
CA LEU A 95 -0.84 0.91 -3.17
C LEU A 95 -0.89 2.05 -2.14
N GLU A 96 -1.77 1.91 -1.16
CA GLU A 96 -2.03 2.93 -0.13
C GLU A 96 -1.77 2.34 1.27
N GLU A 97 -1.11 3.09 2.14
CA GLU A 97 -0.88 2.68 3.52
C GLU A 97 -2.10 2.99 4.38
N VAL A 98 -2.52 2.03 5.21
CA VAL A 98 -3.62 2.24 6.17
C VAL A 98 -3.16 3.14 7.31
N HIS A 99 -1.93 2.94 7.78
CA HIS A 99 -1.30 3.75 8.82
C HIS A 99 0.05 4.26 8.37
N TYR A 100 0.24 5.56 8.50
CA TYR A 100 1.53 6.19 8.26
C TYR A 100 2.53 5.83 9.37
N MET A 101 3.76 5.51 8.97
CA MET A 101 4.88 5.26 9.86
C MET A 101 6.08 6.09 9.44
N GLU A 102 6.67 6.83 10.38
CA GLU A 102 7.84 7.65 10.09
C GLU A 102 9.04 6.82 9.65
N SER A 103 9.97 7.45 8.91
CA SER A 103 11.19 6.80 8.45
C SER A 103 12.06 6.29 9.59
N THR A 104 12.06 6.96 10.75
CA THR A 104 12.81 6.56 11.95
C THR A 104 12.17 5.41 12.72
N SER A 105 10.92 5.07 12.41
CA SER A 105 10.19 3.98 13.05
C SER A 105 10.30 2.69 12.24
N SER A 106 10.10 1.55 12.88
CA SER A 106 10.01 0.24 12.26
C SER A 106 8.86 -0.55 12.83
N GLY A 107 8.32 -1.48 12.04
CA GLY A 107 7.25 -2.34 12.49
C GLY A 107 6.40 -2.83 11.34
N VAL A 108 5.23 -3.34 11.70
CA VAL A 108 4.26 -3.85 10.74
C VAL A 108 3.46 -2.69 10.13
N CYS A 109 3.42 -2.65 8.81
CA CYS A 109 2.60 -1.75 8.01
C CYS A 109 1.53 -2.55 7.27
N LEU A 110 0.29 -2.08 7.33
CA LEU A 110 -0.79 -2.57 6.51
C LEU A 110 -0.94 -1.67 5.28
N PHE A 111 -0.99 -2.28 4.10
CA PHE A 111 -1.27 -1.61 2.85
C PHE A 111 -2.52 -2.19 2.20
N ALA A 112 -3.29 -1.34 1.54
CA ALA A 112 -4.35 -1.74 0.63
C ALA A 112 -3.82 -1.71 -0.81
N LEU A 113 -4.28 -2.65 -1.61
CA LEU A 113 -3.95 -2.74 -3.04
C LEU A 113 -5.21 -2.55 -3.89
N ASN A 114 -5.07 -1.79 -4.97
CA ASN A 114 -6.09 -1.61 -6.01
C ASN A 114 -7.45 -1.18 -5.45
N GLU A 115 -8.50 -1.98 -5.68
CA GLU A 115 -9.88 -1.69 -5.29
C GLU A 115 -10.04 -1.57 -3.77
N GLU A 116 -9.21 -2.27 -2.99
CA GLU A 116 -9.27 -2.26 -1.53
C GLU A 116 -8.76 -0.94 -0.92
N CYS A 117 -8.11 -0.07 -1.70
CA CYS A 117 -7.74 1.27 -1.24
C CYS A 117 -8.97 2.09 -0.81
N GLU A 118 -10.11 1.89 -1.46
CA GLU A 118 -11.37 2.58 -1.13
C GLU A 118 -11.94 2.14 0.23
N ARG A 119 -11.49 1.00 0.77
CA ARG A 119 -11.93 0.47 2.07
C ARG A 119 -11.05 0.91 3.24
N ILE A 120 -10.01 1.71 2.99
CA ILE A 120 -9.17 2.27 4.06
C ILE A 120 -10.00 3.06 5.10
N PRO A 121 -10.93 3.96 4.73
CA PRO A 121 -11.73 4.70 5.70
C PRO A 121 -12.61 3.78 6.56
N GLU A 122 -13.18 2.74 5.96
CA GLU A 122 -13.96 1.71 6.65
C GLU A 122 -13.10 0.96 7.67
N ILE A 123 -11.89 0.55 7.29
CA ILE A 123 -10.97 -0.13 8.20
C ILE A 123 -10.58 0.77 9.37
N LEU A 124 -10.27 2.03 9.08
CA LEU A 124 -9.89 3.01 10.09
C LEU A 124 -11.04 3.31 11.08
N SER A 125 -12.30 3.14 10.68
CA SER A 125 -13.45 3.34 11.58
C SER A 125 -13.56 2.27 12.67
N HIS A 126 -13.00 1.08 12.45
CA HIS A 126 -13.16 -0.08 13.34
C HIS A 126 -12.28 -0.05 14.60
N SER A 127 -11.67 1.10 14.97
CA SER A 127 -10.93 1.31 16.24
C SER A 127 -9.96 0.18 16.62
N TRP A 128 -9.01 -0.13 15.73
CA TRP A 128 -8.09 -1.25 15.88
C TRP A 128 -7.09 -1.00 17.01
N VAL A 129 -6.71 -2.06 17.72
CA VAL A 129 -5.68 -1.98 18.77
C VAL A 129 -4.31 -2.00 18.11
N ASN A 130 -3.61 -0.86 18.18
CA ASN A 130 -2.23 -0.73 17.73
C ASN A 130 -1.27 -0.85 18.92
N ASN A 131 -0.28 -1.74 18.80
CA ASN A 131 0.75 -1.94 19.83
C ASN A 131 2.07 -1.33 19.38
N TYR A 132 2.65 -0.45 20.20
CA TYR A 132 3.91 0.22 19.91
C TYR A 132 4.93 -0.03 21.03
N ARG A 133 6.18 -0.26 20.65
CA ARG A 133 7.33 -0.21 21.57
C ARG A 133 8.04 1.12 21.37
N LEU A 134 8.08 1.93 22.42
CA LEU A 134 8.74 3.23 22.42
C LEU A 134 10.04 3.15 23.22
N GLU A 135 11.11 3.67 22.65
CA GLU A 135 12.41 3.82 23.31
C GLU A 135 12.79 5.29 23.28
N GLY A 136 13.23 5.81 24.42
CA GLY A 136 13.53 7.23 24.61
C GLY A 136 14.78 7.43 25.45
N VAL A 137 15.40 8.60 25.29
CA VAL A 137 16.57 9.02 26.06
C VAL A 137 16.21 10.27 26.84
N PHE A 138 16.35 10.23 28.16
CA PHE A 138 16.08 11.37 29.03
C PHE A 138 17.21 12.42 28.99
N GLY A 139 16.89 13.65 29.40
CA GLY A 139 17.86 14.74 29.49
C GLY A 139 18.39 15.24 28.15
N ARG A 140 17.77 14.84 27.03
CA ARG A 140 18.18 15.19 25.67
C ARG A 140 16.98 15.62 24.84
N GLU A 141 17.02 16.85 24.35
CA GLU A 141 16.09 17.35 23.36
C GLU A 141 16.78 17.44 22.00
N THR A 142 16.10 17.03 20.95
CA THR A 142 16.61 17.06 19.58
C THR A 142 15.70 17.90 18.69
N ASN A 143 16.28 18.59 17.72
CA ASN A 143 15.54 19.35 16.72
C ASN A 143 14.51 18.44 16.00
N LYS A 144 13.23 18.85 15.94
CA LYS A 144 12.11 18.07 15.40
C LYS A 144 11.81 16.74 16.14
N HIS A 145 12.28 16.57 17.37
CA HIS A 145 12.04 15.36 18.19
C HIS A 145 12.48 14.04 17.53
N LYS A 146 13.41 14.09 16.57
CA LYS A 146 13.96 12.89 15.91
C LYS A 146 15.25 12.47 16.61
N ILE A 147 15.36 11.19 16.97
CA ILE A 147 16.53 10.62 17.68
C ILE A 147 17.86 10.96 16.99
N LYS A 148 17.89 10.97 15.65
CA LYS A 148 19.07 11.27 14.83
C LYS A 148 19.33 12.77 14.59
N ALA A 149 18.46 13.66 15.06
CA ALA A 149 18.61 15.09 14.82
C ALA A 149 19.57 15.75 15.82
N ARG A 150 20.02 16.96 15.46
CA ARG A 150 20.92 17.77 16.28
C ARG A 150 20.30 18.01 17.66
N VAL A 151 21.09 17.77 18.70
CA VAL A 151 20.71 18.05 20.09
C VAL A 151 20.59 19.55 20.27
N THR A 152 19.44 20.01 20.72
CA THR A 152 19.16 21.42 21.00
C THR A 152 19.37 21.74 22.47
N LEU A 153 19.04 20.80 23.35
CA LEU A 153 19.14 20.97 24.79
C LEU A 153 19.62 19.69 25.46
N LYS A 154 20.44 19.86 26.49
CA LYS A 154 20.82 18.82 27.44
C LYS A 154 20.46 19.30 28.84
N ALA A 155 19.87 18.41 29.63
CA ALA A 155 19.50 18.67 31.01
C ALA A 155 19.80 17.45 31.87
N ASP A 156 20.08 17.69 33.15
CA ASP A 156 20.30 16.62 34.11
C ASP A 156 18.97 15.91 34.40
N TYR A 157 19.03 14.57 34.46
CA TYR A 157 17.85 13.71 34.62
C TYR A 157 17.94 12.80 35.85
N ASP A 158 18.91 13.03 36.74
CA ASP A 158 19.13 12.22 37.96
C ASP A 158 17.89 12.21 38.88
N HIS A 159 17.08 13.25 38.79
CA HIS A 159 15.82 13.37 39.53
C HIS A 159 14.67 12.52 38.95
N VAL A 160 14.85 11.89 37.79
CA VAL A 160 13.89 11.01 37.13
C VAL A 160 14.04 9.61 37.71
N THR A 161 13.08 9.19 38.52
CA THR A 161 13.06 7.86 39.13
C THR A 161 12.01 6.98 38.47
N ARG A 162 12.20 5.66 38.53
CA ARG A 162 11.21 4.67 38.06
C ARG A 162 9.81 4.94 38.62
N HIS A 163 9.73 5.23 39.91
CA HIS A 163 8.45 5.55 40.58
C HIS A 163 7.73 6.75 39.95
N LYS A 164 8.47 7.82 39.61
CA LYS A 164 7.88 9.00 38.93
C LYS A 164 7.40 8.66 37.52
N LEU A 165 8.14 7.82 36.79
CA LEU A 165 7.75 7.36 35.46
C LEU A 165 6.51 6.45 35.50
N GLU A 166 6.46 5.48 36.41
CA GLU A 166 5.29 4.61 36.57
C GLU A 166 4.04 5.44 36.89
N LYS A 167 4.14 6.43 37.79
CA LYS A 167 3.04 7.34 38.10
C LYS A 167 2.57 8.15 36.89
N LEU A 168 3.48 8.57 36.02
CA LEU A 168 3.15 9.26 34.77
C LEU A 168 2.44 8.32 33.80
N ILE A 169 2.96 7.11 33.60
CA ILE A 169 2.38 6.11 32.70
C ILE A 169 0.95 5.76 33.13
N THR A 170 0.73 5.47 34.42
CA THR A 170 -0.62 5.19 34.94
C THR A 170 -1.59 6.35 34.72
N ARG A 171 -1.11 7.60 34.84
CA ARG A 171 -1.94 8.77 34.55
C ARG A 171 -2.33 8.82 33.08
N VAL A 172 -1.36 8.64 32.18
CA VAL A 172 -1.59 8.60 30.74
C VAL A 172 -2.58 7.48 30.38
N GLU A 173 -2.37 6.26 30.89
CA GLU A 173 -3.29 5.13 30.69
C GLU A 173 -4.71 5.44 31.17
N SER A 174 -4.85 6.09 32.34
CA SER A 174 -6.17 6.46 32.88
C SER A 174 -6.89 7.50 32.00
N GLU A 175 -6.15 8.47 31.45
CA GLU A 175 -6.71 9.48 30.55
C GLU A 175 -7.12 8.86 29.21
N TYR A 176 -6.28 8.00 28.62
CA TYR A 176 -6.61 7.26 27.40
C TYR A 176 -7.81 6.33 27.61
N ARG A 177 -7.89 5.63 28.74
CA ARG A 177 -9.04 4.78 29.07
C ARG A 177 -10.32 5.61 29.14
N ARG A 178 -10.29 6.80 29.77
CA ARG A 178 -11.44 7.70 29.82
C ARG A 178 -11.84 8.21 28.42
N ALA A 179 -10.87 8.59 27.60
CA ALA A 179 -11.11 9.04 26.23
C ALA A 179 -11.69 7.93 25.35
N ALA A 180 -11.19 6.69 25.49
CA ALA A 180 -11.69 5.53 24.76
C ALA A 180 -13.16 5.23 25.12
N PHE A 181 -13.54 5.32 26.40
CA PHE A 181 -14.95 5.16 26.80
C PHE A 181 -15.86 6.26 26.25
N GLN A 182 -15.40 7.52 26.26
CA GLN A 182 -16.15 8.64 25.69
C GLN A 182 -16.33 8.47 24.17
N ALA A 183 -15.29 8.04 23.46
CA ALA A 183 -15.35 7.80 22.02
C ALA A 183 -16.23 6.59 21.63
N ALA A 184 -16.38 5.62 22.53
CA ALA A 184 -17.20 4.44 22.32
C ALA A 184 -18.70 4.66 22.64
N GLU A 185 -19.11 5.88 23.04
CA GLU A 185 -20.47 6.20 23.50
C GLU A 185 -21.01 5.27 24.61
N VAL A 186 -20.11 4.67 25.40
CA VAL A 186 -20.50 3.80 26.51
C VAL A 186 -20.56 4.63 27.79
N ASP A 187 -21.77 4.79 28.34
CA ASP A 187 -21.96 5.40 29.66
C ASP A 187 -21.22 4.57 30.72
N ILE A 188 -20.29 5.20 31.44
CA ILE A 188 -19.65 4.61 32.62
C ILE A 188 -20.69 4.63 33.74
N GLN A 189 -21.61 3.66 33.74
CA GLN A 189 -22.35 3.33 34.95
C GLN A 189 -21.40 2.64 35.92
N VAL A 190 -20.84 3.43 36.83
CA VAL A 190 -20.17 2.90 38.02
C VAL A 190 -21.27 2.31 38.91
N ASN A 191 -21.64 1.06 38.69
CA ASN A 191 -22.44 0.31 39.65
C ASN A 191 -21.54 -0.03 40.84
N VAL A 192 -21.52 0.87 41.81
CA VAL A 192 -21.06 0.55 43.16
C VAL A 192 -22.07 -0.43 43.74
N SER A 193 -21.65 -1.69 43.88
CA SER A 193 -22.36 -2.74 44.63
C SER A 193 -21.90 -2.71 46.08
#